data_AF-A0A2E0VEH4-F1
#
_entry.id   AF-A0A2E0VEH4-F1
#
_cell.length_a   1.000
_cell.length_b   1.000
_cell.length_c   1.000
_cell.angle_alpha   90.00
_cell.angle_beta   90.00
_cell.angle_gamma   90.00
#
_symmetry.space_group_name_H-M   'P 1'
#
loop_
_entity.id
_entity.type
_entity.pdbx_description
1 polymer ?
#
loop_
_entity_poly.entity_id
_entity_poly.type
_entity_poly.pdbx_seq_one_letter_code
_entity_poly.pdbx_strand_id
1 'polypeptide(L)'
;MLRKMLIVFAAGCFGALVNSLVLWLSGRYGVSQALGVAIAPGLSPHWLYPRIVWGGLWGFLFLIAWQDSRPWRKGLTLSLFPTAAQLFYFFPFQTHQGLGGIELGLLTPLVVVVMNAIWGVVTAHAVKA
;
A
#
# COMPACT_ATOMS: atom_id res chain seq x y z
N MET A 1 8.67 10.94 -22.20
CA MET A 1 8.60 9.74 -21.32
C MET A 1 8.85 10.11 -19.85
N LEU A 2 9.96 10.81 -19.55
CA LEU A 2 10.36 11.19 -18.19
C LEU A 2 9.27 11.90 -17.37
N ARG A 3 8.56 12.89 -17.94
CA ARG A 3 7.45 13.59 -17.25
C ARG A 3 6.39 12.62 -16.72
N LYS A 4 5.97 11.63 -17.51
CA LYS A 4 4.98 10.63 -17.09
C LYS A 4 5.51 9.78 -15.95
N MET A 5 6.78 9.37 -16.02
CA MET A 5 7.44 8.60 -14.96
C MET A 5 7.50 9.37 -13.64
N LEU A 6 7.86 10.65 -13.69
CA LEU A 6 7.89 11.51 -12.50
C LEU A 6 6.49 11.68 -11.88
N ILE A 7 5.46 11.86 -12.71
CA ILE A 7 4.08 12.00 -12.24
C ILE A 7 3.61 10.72 -11.54
N VAL A 8 3.79 9.54 -12.14
CA VAL A 8 3.33 8.29 -11.52
C VAL A 8 4.13 7.93 -10.28
N PHE A 9 5.42 8.27 -10.24
CA PHE A 9 6.25 8.10 -9.04
C PHE A 9 5.75 9.01 -7.91
N ALA A 10 5.54 10.30 -8.17
CA ALA A 10 5.02 11.24 -7.19
C ALA A 10 3.61 10.84 -6.70
N ALA A 11 2.74 10.39 -7.60
CA ALA A 11 1.41 9.89 -7.25
C ALA A 11 1.49 8.63 -6.38
N GLY A 12 2.40 7.70 -6.68
CA GLY A 12 2.64 6.49 -5.88
C GLY A 12 3.18 6.82 -4.48
N CYS A 13 4.09 7.79 -4.38
CA CYS A 13 4.56 8.34 -3.10
C CYS A 13 3.40 8.93 -2.29
N PHE A 14 2.53 9.72 -2.92
CA PHE A 14 1.36 10.31 -2.27
C PHE A 14 0.37 9.23 -1.80
N GLY A 15 0.07 8.23 -2.64
CA GLY A 15 -0.75 7.08 -2.24
C GLY A 15 -0.19 6.35 -1.02
N ALA A 16 1.13 6.23 -0.91
CA ALA A 16 1.77 5.53 0.20
C ALA A 16 1.84 6.39 1.47
N LEU A 17 1.90 7.71 1.34
CA LEU A 17 1.69 8.60 2.46
C LEU A 17 0.27 8.42 3.02
N VAL A 18 -0.76 8.45 2.16
CA VAL A 18 -2.15 8.31 2.59
C VAL A 18 -2.39 6.94 3.24
N ASN A 19 -1.97 5.84 2.61
CA ASN A 19 -2.19 4.51 3.21
C ASN A 19 -1.44 4.34 4.54
N SER A 20 -0.27 4.96 4.70
CA SER A 20 0.53 4.86 5.92
C SER A 20 -0.10 5.67 7.05
N LEU A 21 -0.64 6.85 6.74
CA LEU A 21 -1.41 7.64 7.71
C LEU A 21 -2.68 6.91 8.14
N VAL A 22 -3.42 6.30 7.21
CA VAL A 22 -4.60 5.50 7.55
C VAL A 22 -4.22 4.31 8.44
N LEU A 23 -3.15 3.59 8.10
CA LEU A 23 -2.69 2.46 8.91
C LEU A 23 -2.25 2.90 10.31
N TRP A 24 -1.54 4.03 10.42
CA TRP A 24 -1.14 4.59 11.70
C TRP A 24 -2.35 5.02 12.54
N LEU A 25 -3.33 5.72 11.94
CA LEU A 25 -4.57 6.10 12.62
C LEU A 25 -5.34 4.87 13.11
N SER A 26 -5.44 3.81 12.30
CA SER A 26 -6.06 2.54 12.69
C SER A 26 -5.38 1.92 13.92
N GLY A 27 -4.04 1.94 13.97
CA GLY A 27 -3.30 1.48 15.14
C GLY A 27 -3.49 2.37 16.37
N ARG A 28 -3.58 3.70 16.17
CA ARG A 28 -3.75 4.70 17.25
C ARG A 28 -5.14 4.63 17.89
N TYR A 29 -6.19 4.37 17.11
CA TYR A 29 -7.59 4.28 17.55
C TYR A 29 -8.03 2.87 17.94
N GLY A 30 -7.12 1.88 17.94
CA GLY A 30 -7.45 0.53 18.40
C GLY A 30 -8.14 -0.35 17.36
N VAL A 31 -8.28 0.08 16.10
CA VAL A 31 -8.99 -0.67 15.04
C VAL A 31 -8.24 -1.95 14.71
N SER A 32 -6.91 -1.90 14.58
CA SER A 32 -6.10 -3.09 14.33
C SER A 32 -6.25 -4.11 15.46
N GLN A 33 -6.27 -3.64 16.71
CA GLN A 33 -6.41 -4.47 17.90
C GLN A 33 -7.81 -5.08 18.00
N ALA A 34 -8.86 -4.32 17.64
CA ALA A 34 -10.23 -4.83 17.55
C ALA A 34 -10.38 -5.95 16.51
N LEU A 35 -9.56 -5.94 15.47
CA LEU A 35 -9.47 -7.00 14.46
C LEU A 35 -8.55 -8.17 14.87
N GLY A 36 -7.97 -8.14 16.08
CA GLY A 36 -6.99 -9.15 16.53
C GLY A 36 -5.69 -9.10 15.74
N VAL A 37 -5.34 -7.95 15.17
CA VAL A 37 -4.16 -7.74 14.34
C VAL A 37 -3.15 -6.86 15.06
N ALA A 38 -1.95 -7.39 15.29
CA ALA A 38 -0.82 -6.74 15.95
C ALA A 38 -0.07 -5.76 15.02
N ILE A 39 -0.80 -4.90 14.29
CA ILE A 39 -0.23 -3.84 13.46
C ILE A 39 -0.48 -2.48 14.12
N ALA A 40 0.49 -2.04 14.91
CA ALA A 40 0.49 -0.72 15.56
C ALA A 40 1.85 -0.03 15.35
N PRO A 41 2.12 0.47 14.13
CA PRO A 41 3.39 1.14 13.85
C PRO A 41 3.49 2.47 14.57
N GLY A 42 4.67 2.81 15.09
CA GLY A 42 4.97 4.18 15.51
C GLY A 42 5.20 5.07 14.28
N LEU A 43 4.58 6.26 14.26
CA LEU A 43 4.83 7.23 13.19
C LEU A 43 6.23 7.83 13.37
N SER A 44 7.21 7.22 12.72
CA SER A 44 8.60 7.67 12.71
C SER A 44 9.11 7.86 11.28
N PRO A 45 10.09 8.73 11.05
CA PRO A 45 10.71 8.88 9.74
C PRO A 45 11.29 7.57 9.20
N HIS A 46 11.90 6.76 10.08
CA HIS A 46 12.47 5.45 9.72
C HIS A 46 11.40 4.46 9.20
N TRP A 47 10.19 4.51 9.75
CA TRP A 47 9.09 3.67 9.29
C TRP A 47 8.42 4.22 8.03
N LEU A 48 8.22 5.54 7.95
CA LEU A 48 7.45 6.18 6.88
C LEU A 48 8.23 6.31 5.57
N TYR A 49 9.50 6.71 5.65
CA TYR A 49 10.35 6.96 4.47
C TYR A 49 10.42 5.76 3.50
N PRO A 50 10.79 4.54 3.92
CA PRO A 50 10.86 3.40 3.00
C PRO A 50 9.51 3.08 2.38
N ARG A 51 8.40 3.27 3.12
CA ARG A 51 7.04 3.03 2.61
C ARG A 51 6.67 4.00 1.49
N ILE A 52 7.02 5.28 1.63
CA ILE A 52 6.81 6.29 0.58
C ILE A 52 7.62 5.95 -0.66
N VAL A 53 8.91 5.62 -0.50
CA VAL A 53 9.79 5.27 -1.63
C VAL A 53 9.27 4.04 -2.37
N TRP A 54 8.96 2.96 -1.63
CA TRP A 54 8.37 1.75 -2.23
C TRP A 54 7.03 2.04 -2.90
N GLY A 55 6.19 2.88 -2.31
CA GLY A 55 4.95 3.34 -2.91
C GLY A 55 5.16 4.05 -4.25
N GLY A 56 6.18 4.90 -4.35
CA GLY A 56 6.58 5.54 -5.60
C GLY A 56 7.05 4.53 -6.66
N LEU A 57 7.86 3.55 -6.27
CA LEU A 57 8.34 2.49 -7.17
C LEU A 57 7.19 1.65 -7.73
N TRP A 58 6.25 1.23 -6.88
CA TRP A 58 5.03 0.55 -7.31
C TRP A 58 4.12 1.45 -8.16
N GLY A 59 4.23 2.78 -8.02
CA GLY A 59 3.55 3.75 -8.86
C GLY A 59 3.86 3.60 -10.36
N PHE A 60 5.03 3.06 -10.73
CA PHE A 60 5.36 2.81 -12.14
C PHE A 60 4.42 1.80 -12.82
N LEU A 61 3.72 0.94 -12.07
CA LEU A 61 2.67 0.08 -12.61
C LEU A 61 1.56 0.88 -13.32
N PHE A 62 1.35 2.15 -12.94
CA PHE A 62 0.36 3.00 -13.59
C PHE A 62 0.73 3.46 -15.00
N LEU A 63 1.97 3.20 -15.46
CA LEU A 63 2.39 3.38 -16.85
C LEU A 63 1.76 2.33 -17.78
N ILE A 64 1.30 1.20 -17.26
CA ILE A 64 0.62 0.16 -18.03
C ILE A 64 -0.64 0.77 -18.67
N ALA A 65 -0.74 0.64 -19.99
CA ALA A 65 -1.90 1.07 -20.75
C ALA A 65 -3.11 0.26 -20.27
N TRP A 66 -4.14 0.96 -19.79
CA TRP A 66 -5.34 0.35 -19.23
C TRP A 66 -6.55 0.89 -19.99
N GLN A 67 -7.37 -0.01 -20.52
CA GLN A 67 -8.48 0.33 -21.40
C GLN A 67 -9.75 0.75 -20.63
N ASP A 68 -9.82 0.49 -19.32
CA ASP A 68 -10.96 0.89 -18.49
C ASP A 68 -10.95 2.41 -18.22
N SER A 69 -12.12 3.02 -18.35
CA SER A 69 -12.35 4.47 -18.14
C SER A 69 -12.32 4.87 -16.66
N ARG A 70 -12.47 3.91 -15.74
CA ARG A 70 -12.59 4.17 -14.30
C ARG A 70 -11.24 4.07 -13.57
N PRO A 71 -10.68 5.19 -13.07
CA PRO A 71 -9.35 5.19 -12.45
C PRO A 71 -9.30 4.32 -11.18
N TRP A 72 -10.37 4.28 -10.38
CA TRP A 72 -10.40 3.47 -9.15
C TRP A 72 -10.27 1.97 -9.42
N ARG A 73 -10.82 1.44 -10.52
CA ARG A 73 -10.70 0.02 -10.88
C ARG A 73 -9.27 -0.33 -11.26
N LYS A 74 -8.63 0.53 -12.07
CA LYS A 74 -7.19 0.41 -12.37
C LYS A 74 -6.38 0.41 -11.08
N GLY A 75 -6.67 1.33 -10.15
CA GLY A 75 -6.01 1.42 -8.85
C GLY A 75 -6.12 0.15 -8.02
N LEU A 76 -7.33 -0.39 -7.87
CA LEU A 76 -7.57 -1.64 -7.13
C LEU A 76 -6.81 -2.81 -7.75
N THR A 77 -6.88 -2.99 -9.07
CA THR A 77 -6.20 -4.11 -9.73
C THR A 77 -4.69 -3.99 -9.61
N LEU A 78 -4.12 -2.80 -9.83
CA LEU A 78 -2.69 -2.57 -9.71
C LEU A 78 -2.19 -2.67 -8.26
N SER A 79 -3.05 -2.42 -7.26
CA SER A 79 -2.70 -2.62 -5.85
C SER A 79 -2.53 -4.07 -5.42
N LEU A 80 -3.02 -5.03 -6.23
CA LEU A 80 -2.84 -6.45 -5.95
C LEU A 80 -1.36 -6.88 -6.09
N PHE A 81 -0.56 -6.18 -6.90
CA PHE A 81 0.86 -6.47 -7.04
C PHE A 81 1.66 -6.18 -5.76
N PRO A 82 1.64 -4.95 -5.18
CA PRO A 82 2.30 -4.72 -3.89
C PRO A 82 1.67 -5.54 -2.76
N THR A 83 0.36 -5.82 -2.81
CA THR A 83 -0.31 -6.74 -1.86
C THR A 83 0.31 -8.14 -1.90
N ALA A 84 0.43 -8.73 -3.09
CA ALA A 84 1.00 -10.06 -3.27
C ALA A 84 2.47 -10.09 -2.82
N ALA A 85 3.25 -9.07 -3.21
CA ALA A 85 4.63 -8.95 -2.76
C ALA A 85 4.72 -8.87 -1.22
N GLN A 86 3.84 -8.10 -0.58
CA GLN A 86 3.84 -7.98 0.87
C GLN A 86 3.49 -9.31 1.56
N LEU A 87 2.42 -9.97 1.12
CA LEU A 87 1.90 -11.18 1.76
C LEU A 87 2.77 -12.43 1.52
N PHE A 88 3.32 -12.57 0.30
CA PHE A 88 4.02 -13.79 -0.11
C PHE A 88 5.54 -13.66 -0.13
N TYR A 89 6.08 -12.44 -0.11
CA TYR A 89 7.53 -12.22 -0.10
C TYR A 89 8.01 -11.51 1.17
N PHE A 90 7.56 -10.28 1.43
CA PHE A 90 8.11 -9.48 2.54
C PHE A 90 7.76 -10.03 3.93
N PHE A 91 6.53 -10.49 4.14
CA PHE A 91 6.14 -11.11 5.40
C PHE A 91 6.91 -12.39 5.74
N PRO A 92 6.92 -13.43 4.88
CA PRO A 92 7.63 -14.67 5.22
C PRO A 92 9.16 -14.52 5.25
N PHE A 93 9.76 -13.78 4.31
CA PHE A 93 11.21 -13.82 4.12
C PHE A 93 11.98 -12.63 4.71
N GLN A 94 11.36 -11.47 4.89
CA GLN A 94 12.07 -10.26 5.33
C GLN A 94 11.70 -9.80 6.74
N THR A 95 10.43 -9.95 7.12
CA THR A 95 9.95 -9.58 8.47
C THR A 95 9.65 -10.78 9.35
N HIS A 96 9.70 -12.00 8.79
CA HIS A 96 9.46 -13.26 9.48
C HIS A 96 8.14 -13.28 10.27
N GLN A 97 7.04 -12.93 9.60
CA GLN A 97 5.68 -12.85 10.18
C GLN A 97 4.74 -13.96 9.66
N GLY A 98 5.33 -15.03 9.13
CA GLY A 98 4.60 -16.12 8.47
C GLY A 98 4.02 -15.76 7.10
N LEU A 99 3.50 -16.77 6.41
CA LEU A 99 2.84 -16.59 5.11
C LEU A 99 1.56 -15.76 5.27
N GLY A 100 1.42 -14.67 4.52
CA GLY A 100 0.27 -13.76 4.64
C GLY A 100 0.26 -12.90 5.92
N GLY A 101 1.31 -12.94 6.74
CA GLY A 101 1.36 -12.15 7.97
C GLY A 101 0.49 -12.72 9.09
N ILE A 102 0.16 -14.01 9.04
CA ILE A 102 -0.73 -14.68 10.01
C ILE A 102 -0.22 -14.62 11.45
N GLU A 103 1.10 -14.48 11.66
CA GLU A 103 1.67 -14.32 13.00
C GLU A 103 1.32 -12.97 13.63
N LEU A 104 0.98 -11.96 12.82
CA LEU A 104 0.40 -10.71 13.30
C LEU A 104 -1.10 -10.81 13.59
N GLY A 105 -1.76 -11.91 13.21
CA GLY A 105 -3.21 -12.10 13.36
C GLY A 105 -3.86 -12.60 12.08
N LEU A 106 -4.93 -13.39 12.22
CA LEU A 106 -5.61 -14.05 11.10
C LEU A 106 -6.16 -13.09 10.04
N LEU A 107 -6.57 -11.88 10.45
CA LEU A 107 -7.13 -10.86 9.56
C LEU A 107 -6.06 -9.96 8.90
N THR A 108 -4.77 -10.19 9.16
CA THR A 108 -3.67 -9.42 8.57
C THR A 108 -3.71 -9.38 7.03
N PRO A 109 -3.97 -10.48 6.30
CA PRO A 109 -4.10 -10.43 4.85
C PRO A 109 -5.17 -9.44 4.38
N LEU A 110 -6.33 -9.43 5.06
CA LEU A 110 -7.42 -8.51 4.74
C LEU A 110 -7.02 -7.06 4.98
N VAL A 111 -6.37 -6.77 6.11
CA VAL A 111 -5.85 -5.42 6.41
C VAL A 111 -4.88 -4.97 5.33
N VAL A 112 -3.95 -5.83 4.90
CA VAL A 112 -2.98 -5.51 3.84
C VAL A 112 -3.66 -5.22 2.50
N VAL A 113 -4.67 -6.02 2.12
CA VAL A 113 -5.47 -5.78 0.91
C VAL A 113 -6.14 -4.41 0.97
N VAL A 114 -6.78 -4.07 2.09
CA VAL A 114 -7.47 -2.78 2.26
C VAL A 114 -6.48 -1.60 2.21
N MET A 115 -5.35 -1.70 2.90
CA MET A 115 -4.34 -0.63 2.90
C MET A 115 -3.71 -0.41 1.52
N ASN A 116 -3.45 -1.48 0.78
CA ASN A 116 -2.94 -1.36 -0.58
C ASN A 116 -4.03 -0.88 -1.56
N ALA A 117 -5.29 -1.28 -1.35
CA ALA A 117 -6.41 -0.74 -2.12
C ALA A 117 -6.53 0.78 -1.96
N ILE A 118 -6.39 1.30 -0.74
CA ILE A 118 -6.33 2.76 -0.49
C ILE A 118 -5.19 3.39 -1.28
N TRP A 119 -3.99 2.82 -1.21
CA TRP A 119 -2.83 3.29 -1.99
C TRP A 119 -3.14 3.33 -3.49
N GLY A 120 -3.69 2.25 -4.05
CA GLY A 120 -3.97 2.14 -5.47
C GLY A 120 -5.02 3.14 -5.93
N VAL A 121 -6.10 3.30 -5.18
CA VAL A 121 -7.18 4.26 -5.50
C VAL A 121 -6.66 5.70 -5.43
N VAL A 122 -5.92 6.06 -4.38
CA VAL A 122 -5.36 7.41 -4.23
C VAL A 122 -4.36 7.71 -5.34
N THR A 123 -3.45 6.77 -5.64
CA THR A 123 -2.48 6.89 -6.73
C THR A 123 -3.19 7.09 -8.07
N ALA A 124 -4.24 6.29 -8.35
CA ALA A 124 -4.99 6.40 -9.60
C ALA A 124 -5.64 7.77 -9.82
N HIS A 125 -6.16 8.38 -8.75
CA HIS A 125 -6.74 9.72 -8.82
C HIS A 125 -5.66 10.79 -8.96
N ALA A 126 -4.54 10.65 -8.23
CA ALA A 126 -3.42 11.59 -8.29
C ALA A 126 -2.72 11.59 -9.66
N VAL A 127 -2.70 10.48 -10.40
CA VAL A 127 -2.16 10.43 -11.77
C VAL A 127 -3.06 11.16 -12.78
N LYS A 128 -4.37 11.26 -12.51
CA LYS A 128 -5.34 11.90 -13.40
C LYS A 128 -5.47 13.42 -13.16
N ALA A 129 -5.14 13.88 -11.95
CA ALA A 129 -5.13 15.30 -11.56
C ALA A 129 -4.03 16.07 -12.32
#